data_AF-A0A7C3I353-F1
#
_entry.id   AF-A0A7C3I353-F1
#
_cell.length_a   1.000
_cell.length_b   1.000
_cell.length_c   1.000
_cell.angle_alpha   90.00
_cell.angle_beta   90.00
_cell.angle_gamma   90.00
#
_symmetry.space_group_name_H-M   'P 1'
#
loop_
_entity.id
_entity.type
_entity.pdbx_description
1 polymer ?
#
loop_
_entity_poly.entity_id
_entity_poly.type
_entity_poly.pdbx_seq_one_letter_code
_entity_poly.pdbx_strand_id
1 'polypeptide(L)' 'MAEQLVVKPESNLADDLGMDSMGAVEFVNTVEDEYKISINEDEMQSIKTVNDAVNLIWKKTNGHEAGLGMGDAS' A
#
# COMPACT_ATOMS: atom_id res chain seq x y z
N MET A 1 -1.63 -16.53 23.58
CA MET A 1 -2.57 -16.47 22.44
C MET A 1 -1.92 -15.56 21.42
N ALA A 2 -1.73 -16.00 20.18
CA ALA A 2 -1.28 -15.08 19.14
C ALA A 2 -2.46 -14.15 18.83
N GLU A 3 -2.32 -12.89 19.18
CA GLU A 3 -3.26 -11.85 18.75
C GLU A 3 -3.10 -11.74 17.23
N GLN A 4 -4.11 -12.22 16.49
CA GLN A 4 -4.12 -12.05 15.03
C GLN A 4 -4.33 -10.57 14.77
N LEU A 5 -3.28 -9.93 14.25
CA LEU A 5 -3.31 -8.53 13.83
C LEU A 5 -4.39 -8.38 12.75
N VAL A 6 -5.49 -7.72 13.07
CA VAL A 6 -6.59 -7.50 12.12
C VAL A 6 -6.20 -6.34 11.22
N VAL A 7 -5.63 -6.66 10.06
CA VAL A 7 -5.24 -5.66 9.07
C VAL A 7 -6.49 -5.09 8.41
N LYS A 8 -6.77 -3.81 8.67
CA LYS A 8 -7.87 -3.07 8.02
C LYS A 8 -7.31 -2.15 6.93
N PRO A 9 -8.13 -1.76 5.93
CA PRO A 9 -7.72 -0.76 4.94
C PRO A 9 -7.29 0.56 5.59
N GLU A 10 -7.97 0.91 6.69
CA GLU A 10 -7.74 2.14 7.46
C GLU A 10 -6.60 2.00 8.47
N SER A 11 -6.04 0.79 8.67
CA SER A 11 -4.93 0.55 9.58
C SER A 11 -3.72 1.36 9.14
N ASN A 12 -3.11 2.07 10.08
CA ASN A 12 -1.88 2.81 9.84
C ASN A 12 -0.70 1.83 9.80
N LEU A 13 0.12 1.90 8.76
CA LEU A 13 1.23 0.98 8.59
C LEU A 13 2.24 1.10 9.74
N ALA A 14 2.61 2.32 10.13
CA ALA A 14 3.56 2.52 11.22
C ALA A 14 2.94 2.27 12.60
N ASP A 15 1.77 2.87 12.87
CA ASP A 15 1.17 2.92 14.21
C ASP A 15 0.40 1.64 14.59
N ASP A 16 -0.34 1.05 13.63
CA ASP A 16 -1.20 -0.13 13.86
C ASP A 16 -0.49 -1.44 13.49
N LEU A 17 0.32 -1.43 12.43
CA LEU A 17 1.04 -2.62 11.97
C LEU A 17 2.51 -2.67 12.42
N GLY A 18 3.01 -1.63 13.08
CA GLY A 18 4.40 -1.58 13.54
C GLY A 18 5.40 -1.59 12.39
N MET A 19 5.02 -1.06 11.22
CA MET A 19 5.92 -0.98 10.07
C MET A 19 6.94 0.13 10.30
N ASP A 20 8.12 -0.27 10.79
CA ASP A 20 9.27 0.61 10.89
C ASP A 20 9.83 1.00 9.50
N SER A 21 10.71 1.99 9.46
CA SER A 21 11.32 2.48 8.22
C SER A 21 12.07 1.39 7.44
N MET A 22 12.66 0.39 8.09
CA MET A 22 13.24 -0.78 7.42
C MET A 22 12.17 -1.67 6.78
N GLY A 23 11.07 -1.92 7.50
CA GLY A 23 9.96 -2.73 6.97
C GLY A 23 9.30 -2.09 5.75
N ALA A 24 9.17 -0.76 5.74
CA ALA A 24 8.69 0.00 4.59
C ALA A 24 9.58 -0.17 3.35
N VAL A 25 10.91 -0.14 3.52
CA VAL A 25 11.87 -0.36 2.43
C VAL A 25 11.78 -1.78 1.88
N GLU A 26 11.71 -2.80 2.74
CA GLU A 26 11.56 -4.19 2.31
C GLU A 26 10.23 -4.44 1.58
N PHE A 27 9.14 -3.87 2.09
CA PHE A 27 7.82 -3.95 1.45
C PHE A 27 7.84 -3.32 0.05
N VAL A 28 8.35 -2.10 -0.08
CA VAL A 28 8.43 -1.42 -1.39
C VAL A 28 9.31 -2.20 -2.35
N ASN A 29 10.49 -2.65 -1.92
CA ASN A 29 11.38 -3.43 -2.79
C ASN A 29 10.73 -4.74 -3.28
N THR A 30 10.00 -5.43 -2.39
CA THR A 30 9.24 -6.64 -2.75
C THR A 30 8.15 -6.34 -3.77
N VAL A 31 7.40 -5.25 -3.56
CA VAL A 31 6.34 -4.81 -4.46
C VAL A 31 6.89 -4.36 -5.81
N GLU A 32 7.98 -3.59 -5.83
CA GLU A 32 8.66 -3.14 -7.03
C GLU A 32 9.16 -4.33 -7.86
N ASP A 33 9.74 -5.35 -7.23
CA ASP A 33 10.18 -6.54 -7.94
C ASP A 33 9.00 -7.41 -8.41
N GLU A 34 8.01 -7.67 -7.56
CA GLU A 34 6.87 -8.54 -7.89
C GLU A 34 6.04 -7.97 -9.05
N TYR A 35 5.75 -6.68 -9.00
CA TYR A 35 4.90 -6.02 -9.99
C TYR A 35 5.69 -5.30 -11.09
N LYS A 36 7.03 -5.32 -11.03
CA LYS A 36 7.93 -4.59 -11.94
C LYS A 36 7.58 -3.09 -12.05
N ILE A 37 7.18 -2.50 -10.93
CA ILE A 37 6.87 -1.06 -10.82
C ILE A 37 8.04 -0.32 -10.16
N SER A 38 8.01 1.02 -10.22
CA SER A 38 8.95 1.85 -9.46
C SER A 38 8.19 2.85 -8.58
N ILE A 39 8.54 2.86 -7.30
CA ILE A 39 7.97 3.68 -6.23
C ILE A 39 9.08 4.60 -5.73
N ASN A 40 8.86 5.92 -5.81
CA ASN A 40 9.84 6.87 -5.29
C ASN A 40 9.62 7.16 -3.79
N GLU A 41 10.57 7.88 -3.18
CA GLU A 41 10.49 8.24 -1.76
C GLU A 41 9.25 9.10 -1.44
N ASP A 42 8.86 10.03 -2.31
CA ASP A 42 7.66 10.87 -2.10
C ASP A 42 6.36 10.05 -2.06
N GLU A 43 6.26 9.05 -2.94
CA GLU A 43 5.15 8.10 -3.01
C GLU A 43 5.15 7.21 -1.76
N MET A 44 6.31 6.70 -1.35
CA MET A 44 6.46 5.92 -0.12
C MET A 44 6.07 6.75 1.12
N GLN A 45 6.48 8.02 1.20
CA GLN A 45 6.13 8.92 2.31
C GLN A 45 4.64 9.29 2.34
N SER A 46 3.95 9.21 1.19
CA SER A 46 2.51 9.43 1.12
C SER A 46 1.70 8.23 1.62
N ILE A 47 2.30 7.03 1.66
CA ILE A 47 1.64 5.84 2.17
C ILE A 47 1.57 5.89 3.70
N LYS A 48 0.37 6.06 4.25
CA LYS A 48 0.13 6.03 5.70
C LYS A 48 -0.71 4.85 6.13
N THR A 49 -1.66 4.46 5.30
CA THR A 49 -2.57 3.33 5.55
C THR A 49 -2.37 2.19 4.57
N VAL A 50 -2.88 1.02 4.92
CA VAL A 50 -2.91 -0.14 4.01
C VAL A 50 -3.64 0.21 2.71
N ASN A 51 -4.72 1.00 2.78
CA ASN A 51 -5.44 1.43 1.60
C ASN A 51 -4.59 2.30 0.67
N ASP A 52 -3.79 3.22 1.22
CA ASP A 52 -2.89 4.06 0.42
C ASP A 52 -1.86 3.20 -0.32
N ALA A 53 -1.27 2.21 0.36
CA ALA A 53 -0.31 1.30 -0.25
C ALA A 53 -0.94 0.52 -1.41
N VAL A 54 -2.11 -0.08 -1.18
CA VAL A 54 -2.82 -0.84 -2.21
C VAL A 54 -3.20 0.05 -3.40
N ASN A 55 -3.69 1.26 -3.14
CA ASN A 55 -4.08 2.21 -4.18
C ASN A 55 -2.89 2.67 -5.04
N LEU A 56 -1.74 2.88 -4.42
CA LEU A 56 -0.50 3.22 -5.11
C LEU A 56 -0.05 2.08 -6.04
N ILE A 57 -0.02 0.85 -5.52
CA ILE A 57 0.31 -0.35 -6.30
C ILE A 57 -0.68 -0.50 -7.46
N TRP A 58 -1.97 -0.30 -7.19
CA TRP A 58 -3.01 -0.38 -8.20
C TRP A 58 -2.82 0.68 -9.30
N LYS A 59 -2.52 1.93 -8.94
CA LYS A 59 -2.26 2.99 -9.93
C LYS A 59 -1.05 2.70 -10.81
N LYS A 60 0.00 2.11 -10.23
CA LYS A 60 1.25 1.77 -10.95
C LYS A 60 1.10 0.55 -11.85
N THR A 61 0.34 -0.45 -11.41
CA THR A 61 0.13 -1.71 -12.15
C THR A 61 -0.98 -1.61 -13.18
N ASN A 62 -2.06 -0.89 -12.87
CA ASN A 62 -3.26 -0.80 -13.69
C ASN A 62 -3.30 0.45 -14.58
N GLY A 63 -2.15 1.11 -14.77
CA GLY A 63 -1.95 2.20 -15.73
C GLY A 63 -2.06 1.78 -17.22
N HIS A 64 -2.53 0.56 -17.52
CA HIS A 64 -2.87 0.09 -18.86
C HIS A 64 -4.34 -0.40 -18.95
N GLU A 65 -5.29 0.50 -18.66
CA GLU A 65 -6.74 0.29 -18.89
C GLU A 65 -7.51 -0.46 -17.77
N ALA A 66 -7.90 0.25 -16.71
CA ALA A 66 -9.24 0.08 -16.14
C ALA A 66 -9.55 1.25 -15.20
N GLY A 67 -10.54 2.05 -15.60
CA GLY A 67 -11.19 2.98 -14.69
C GLY A 67 -11.80 2.20 -13.52
N LEU A 68 -11.21 2.30 -12.34
CA LEU A 68 -11.97 2.11 -11.12
C LEU A 68 -12.74 3.40 -10.87
N GLY A 69 -13.91 3.47 -11.52
CA GLY A 69 -15.01 4.24 -10.96
C GLY A 69 -15.27 3.67 -9.58
N MET A 70 -14.81 4.38 -8.55
CA MET A 70 -15.45 4.35 -7.25
C MET A 70 -16.83 4.97 -7.48
N GLY A 71 -17.73 4.16 -8.02
CA GLY A 71 -19.14 4.48 -8.18
C GLY A 71 -19.71 4.62 -6.78
N ASP A 72 -19.94 5.87 -6.41
CA ASP A 72 -21.09 6.35 -5.67
C ASP A 72 -21.75 5.27 -4.78
N ALA A 73 -21.40 5.29 -3.50
CA ALA A 73 -22.24 4.71 -2.47
C ALA A 73 -23.47 5.62 -2.29
N SER A 74 -24.44 5.47 -3.19
CA SER A 74 -25.85 5.78 -2.94
C SER A 74 -26.53 4.61 -2.22
#